data_AF-A0A949UGI3-F1
#
_entry.id   AF-A0A949UGI3-F1
#
_cell.length_a   1.000
_cell.length_b   1.000
_cell.length_c   1.000
_cell.angle_alpha   90.00
_cell.angle_beta   90.00
_cell.angle_gamma   90.00
#
_symmetry.space_group_name_H-M   'P 1'
#
loop_
_entity.id
_entity.type
_entity.pdbx_description
1 polymer ?
#
loop_
_entity_poly.entity_id
_entity_poly.type
_entity_poly.pdbx_seq_one_letter_code
_entity_poly.pdbx_strand_id
1 'polypeptide(L)'
;MAKKLMALMAIRKLLQKRRAKRRVVSNYIGIYDLETDDFVGHLSNRSRTGLMITSRKPFEPLQAYRLGVESGARQASQNLQAVYVQCLWARQEPGETFYYSGFRIEGAPTETTTQPIKQPEAC
;
A
#
# COMPACT_ATOMS: atom_id res chain seq x y z
N MET A 1 -4.00 -40.56 13.61
CA MET A 1 -3.08 -39.45 13.96
C MET A 1 -2.59 -38.59 12.77
N ALA A 2 -2.61 -39.07 11.51
CA ALA A 2 -2.07 -38.33 10.36
C ALA A 2 -2.85 -37.08 9.88
N LYS A 3 -4.17 -37.01 10.10
CA LYS A 3 -5.01 -35.90 9.62
C LYS A 3 -4.71 -34.54 10.30
N LYS A 4 -4.29 -34.57 11.57
CA LYS A 4 -3.97 -33.37 12.36
C LYS A 4 -2.65 -32.73 11.90
N LEU A 5 -1.70 -33.54 11.46
CA LEU A 5 -0.42 -33.10 10.90
C LEU A 5 -0.60 -32.43 9.52
N MET A 6 -1.46 -33.00 8.67
CA MET A 6 -1.81 -32.44 7.36
C MET A 6 -2.46 -31.05 7.47
N ALA A 7 -3.40 -30.87 8.41
CA ALA A 7 -4.04 -29.59 8.66
C ALA A 7 -3.04 -28.53 9.16
N LEU A 8 -2.12 -28.91 10.06
CA LEU A 8 -1.07 -28.02 10.56
C LEU A 8 -0.12 -27.58 9.44
N MET A 9 0.24 -28.50 8.53
CA MET A 9 1.06 -28.20 7.35
C MET A 9 0.33 -27.28 6.35
N ALA A 10 -0.97 -27.47 6.14
CA ALA A 10 -1.79 -26.61 5.28
C ALA A 10 -1.92 -25.18 5.85
N ILE A 11 -2.12 -25.05 7.16
CA ILE A 11 -2.13 -23.76 7.86
C ILE A 11 -0.76 -23.08 7.75
N ARG A 12 0.33 -23.83 7.95
CA ARG A 12 1.71 -23.31 7.77
C ARG A 12 1.96 -22.83 6.34
N LYS A 13 1.46 -23.57 5.34
CA LYS A 13 1.55 -23.22 3.92
C LYS A 13 0.70 -22.01 3.54
N LEU A 14 -0.46 -21.82 4.17
CA LEU A 14 -1.30 -20.63 4.04
C LEU A 14 -0.64 -19.40 4.66
N LEU A 15 -0.07 -19.53 5.86
CA LEU A 15 0.72 -18.49 6.53
C LEU A 15 1.98 -18.13 5.74
N GLN A 16 2.55 -19.09 5.00
CA GLN A 16 3.70 -18.90 4.11
C GLN A 16 3.36 -18.38 2.71
N LYS A 17 2.08 -18.11 2.37
CA LYS A 17 1.73 -17.50 1.07
C LYS A 17 2.07 -16.00 1.02
N ARG A 18 3.36 -15.67 1.09
CA ARG A 18 3.91 -14.46 0.46
C ARG A 18 4.64 -14.89 -0.81
N ARG A 19 3.89 -14.93 -1.92
CA ARG A 19 4.32 -15.48 -3.22
C ARG A 19 5.38 -14.65 -3.97
N ALA A 20 5.90 -13.56 -3.41
CA ALA A 20 6.84 -12.69 -4.12
C ALA A 20 8.03 -12.30 -3.22
N LYS A 21 9.24 -12.48 -3.73
CA LYS A 21 10.49 -12.05 -3.10
C LYS A 21 10.53 -10.52 -3.08
N ARG A 22 10.38 -9.93 -1.90
CA ARG A 22 10.38 -8.48 -1.69
C ARG A 22 11.83 -7.96 -1.66
N ARG A 23 12.17 -7.04 -2.56
CA ARG A 23 13.43 -6.28 -2.49
C ARG A 23 13.22 -5.09 -1.55
N VAL A 24 14.08 -4.92 -0.55
CA VAL A 24 14.12 -3.69 0.26
C VAL A 24 14.54 -2.57 -0.67
N VAL A 25 13.71 -1.55 -0.82
CA VAL A 25 14.04 -0.37 -1.64
C VAL A 25 14.90 0.53 -0.76
N SER A 26 16.18 0.70 -1.12
CA SER A 26 17.12 1.62 -0.44
C SER A 26 16.86 3.09 -0.77
N ASN A 27 15.94 3.37 -1.69
CA ASN A 27 15.66 4.70 -2.21
C ASN A 27 14.35 5.20 -1.61
N TYR A 28 14.41 6.37 -0.96
CA TYR A 28 13.27 7.11 -0.46
C TYR A 28 12.43 7.62 -1.64
N ILE A 29 11.60 6.76 -2.21
CA ILE A 29 10.63 7.15 -3.23
C ILE A 29 9.44 7.76 -2.50
N GLY A 30 9.23 9.06 -2.70
CA GLY A 30 8.09 9.76 -2.11
C GLY A 30 6.76 9.28 -2.67
N ILE A 31 5.77 9.15 -1.78
CA ILE A 31 4.38 8.93 -2.12
C ILE A 31 3.58 10.17 -1.68
N TYR A 32 2.74 10.64 -2.60
CA TYR A 32 1.87 11.79 -2.41
C TYR A 32 0.42 11.38 -2.58
N ASP A 33 -0.49 11.98 -1.81
CA ASP A 33 -1.92 11.90 -2.10
C ASP A 33 -2.23 12.88 -3.22
N LEU A 34 -2.78 12.40 -4.35
CA LEU A 34 -3.08 13.28 -5.49
C LEU A 34 -4.39 14.05 -5.32
N GLU A 35 -5.19 13.75 -4.30
CA GLU A 35 -6.38 14.52 -3.97
C GLU A 35 -6.03 15.74 -3.10
N THR A 36 -5.08 15.61 -2.18
CA THR A 36 -4.67 16.69 -1.27
C THR A 36 -3.33 17.33 -1.62
N ASP A 37 -2.58 16.77 -2.56
CA ASP A 37 -1.20 17.12 -2.91
C ASP A 37 -0.20 16.98 -1.74
N ASP A 38 -0.57 16.24 -0.70
CA ASP A 38 0.25 16.06 0.48
C ASP A 38 1.23 14.89 0.35
N PHE A 39 2.42 15.07 0.89
CA PHE A 39 3.34 13.96 1.14
C PHE A 39 2.76 13.01 2.22
N VAL A 40 2.51 11.75 1.86
CA VAL A 40 1.93 10.75 2.77
C VAL A 40 2.92 9.75 3.31
N GLY A 41 4.05 9.54 2.62
CA GLY A 41 5.07 8.59 3.09
C GLY A 41 6.03 8.13 2.02
N HIS A 42 6.71 7.03 2.32
CA HIS A 42 7.73 6.46 1.44
C HIS A 42 7.34 5.06 0.97
N LEU A 43 7.66 4.76 -0.28
CA LEU A 43 7.49 3.42 -0.84
C LEU A 43 8.54 2.47 -0.23
N SER A 44 8.13 1.55 0.64
CA SER A 44 9.01 0.54 1.22
C SER A 44 9.15 -0.70 0.33
N ASN A 45 8.11 -1.05 -0.44
CA ASN A 45 8.15 -2.16 -1.39
C ASN A 45 7.09 -2.03 -2.50
N ARG A 46 7.35 -2.64 -3.66
CA ARG A 46 6.44 -2.74 -4.80
C ARG A 46 6.50 -4.12 -5.45
N SER A 47 5.35 -4.64 -5.85
CA SER A 47 5.18 -5.77 -6.77
C SER A 47 4.28 -5.35 -7.94
N ARG A 48 3.97 -6.27 -8.86
CA ARG A 48 3.01 -6.02 -9.95
C ARG A 48 1.57 -5.77 -9.46
N THR A 49 1.22 -6.25 -8.27
CA THR A 49 -0.16 -6.27 -7.78
C THR A 49 -0.37 -5.47 -6.50
N GLY A 50 0.69 -4.90 -5.95
CA GLY A 50 0.61 -4.22 -4.67
C GLY A 50 1.85 -3.44 -4.32
N LEU A 51 1.71 -2.60 -3.32
CA LEU A 51 2.78 -1.79 -2.77
C LEU A 51 2.67 -1.70 -1.25
N MET A 52 3.75 -1.29 -0.62
CA MET A 52 3.83 -1.08 0.82
C MET A 52 4.39 0.31 1.07
N ILE A 53 3.70 1.07 1.92
CA ILE A 53 4.05 2.45 2.26
C ILE A 53 4.38 2.51 3.73
N THR A 54 5.47 3.21 4.05
CA THR A 54 5.80 3.64 5.41
C THR A 54 5.39 5.09 5.58
N SER A 55 4.62 5.38 6.62
CA SER A 55 3.94 6.67 6.80
C SER A 55 3.91 7.09 8.27
N ARG A 56 3.75 8.39 8.54
CA ARG A 56 3.61 8.91 9.92
C ARG A 56 2.20 8.77 10.48
N LYS A 57 1.20 8.65 9.61
CA LYS A 57 -0.21 8.45 9.97
C LYS A 57 -0.70 7.12 9.38
N PRO A 58 -1.63 6.42 10.03
CA PRO A 58 -2.22 5.22 9.45
C PRO A 58 -3.04 5.60 8.21
N PHE A 59 -3.10 4.69 7.25
CA PHE A 59 -4.10 4.75 6.20
C PHE A 59 -5.35 3.99 6.63
N GLU A 60 -6.52 4.46 6.24
CA GLU A 60 -7.77 3.76 6.51
C GLU A 60 -7.81 2.41 5.74
N PRO A 61 -7.97 1.27 6.43
CA PRO A 61 -8.14 -0.03 5.78
C PRO A 61 -9.38 -0.06 4.89
N LEU A 62 -9.31 -0.83 3.80
CA LEU A 62 -10.35 -1.00 2.77
C LEU A 62 -10.68 0.25 1.95
N GLN A 63 -10.08 1.40 2.27
CA GLN A 63 -10.25 2.64 1.52
C GLN A 63 -9.40 2.64 0.24
N ALA A 64 -9.97 3.20 -0.84
CA ALA A 64 -9.26 3.46 -2.09
C ALA A 64 -8.61 4.84 -2.07
N TYR A 65 -7.43 4.95 -2.70
CA TYR A 65 -6.63 6.15 -2.81
C TYR A 65 -6.07 6.30 -4.22
N ARG A 66 -5.93 7.55 -4.66
CA ARG A 66 -5.18 7.91 -5.86
C ARG A 66 -3.86 8.53 -5.44
N LEU A 67 -2.78 7.75 -5.54
CA LEU A 67 -1.47 8.16 -5.05
C LEU A 67 -0.52 8.50 -6.19
N GLY A 68 0.38 9.44 -5.95
CA GLY A 68 1.48 9.80 -6.82
C GLY A 68 2.77 9.14 -6.34
N VAL A 69 3.40 8.33 -7.19
CA VAL A 69 4.70 7.72 -6.91
C VAL A 69 5.78 8.55 -7.59
N GLU A 70 6.74 9.06 -6.82
CA GLU A 70 7.87 9.78 -7.38
C GLU A 70 8.69 8.90 -8.33
N SER A 71 8.83 9.34 -9.59
CA SER A 71 9.70 8.69 -10.55
C SER A 71 11.11 9.22 -10.39
N GLY A 72 12.06 8.38 -10.00
CA GLY A 72 13.48 8.73 -9.81
C GLY A 72 14.24 9.17 -11.09
N ALA A 73 13.53 9.61 -12.13
CA ALA A 73 14.13 10.23 -13.30
C ALA A 73 14.76 11.57 -12.88
N ARG A 74 16.03 11.76 -13.23
CA ARG A 74 16.95 12.79 -12.73
C ARG A 74 16.60 14.23 -13.15
N GLN A 75 15.40 14.47 -13.68
CA GLN A 75 14.92 15.78 -14.13
C GLN A 75 13.44 15.92 -13.76
N ALA A 76 13.18 16.96 -12.95
CA ALA A 76 11.91 17.40 -12.39
C ALA A 76 11.37 16.59 -11.20
N SER A 77 11.40 17.25 -10.03
CA SER A 77 10.66 16.99 -8.79
C SER A 77 9.12 17.00 -8.93
N GLN A 78 8.61 16.81 -10.16
CA GLN A 78 7.19 16.87 -10.51
C GLN A 78 6.73 15.64 -11.32
N ASN A 79 7.61 14.65 -11.55
CA ASN A 79 7.23 13.43 -12.26
C ASN A 79 6.60 12.41 -11.30
N LEU A 80 5.36 12.67 -10.88
CA LEU A 80 4.53 11.72 -10.13
C LEU A 80 3.81 10.77 -11.08
N GLN A 81 4.06 9.47 -10.92
CA GLN A 81 3.28 8.44 -11.59
C GLN A 81 2.02 8.13 -10.76
N ALA A 82 0.85 8.46 -11.29
CA ALA A 82 -0.42 8.16 -10.64
C ALA A 82 -0.69 6.65 -10.58
N VAL A 83 -1.11 6.16 -9.42
CA VAL A 83 -1.54 4.78 -9.16
C VAL A 83 -2.83 4.77 -8.36
N TYR A 84 -3.77 3.90 -8.73
CA TYR A 84 -4.99 3.65 -7.99
C TYR A 84 -4.79 2.43 -7.11
N VAL A 85 -5.05 2.59 -5.81
CA VAL A 85 -4.76 1.55 -4.84
C VAL A 85 -5.86 1.43 -3.79
N GLN A 86 -6.08 0.21 -3.29
CA GLN A 86 -6.89 -0.04 -2.11
C GLN A 86 -6.00 -0.43 -0.93
N CYS A 87 -6.14 0.25 0.21
CA CYS A 87 -5.50 -0.14 1.45
C CYS A 87 -6.10 -1.47 1.94
N LEU A 88 -5.27 -2.47 2.19
CA LEU A 88 -5.71 -3.76 2.72
C LEU A 88 -5.57 -3.82 4.24
N TRP A 89 -4.55 -3.14 4.77
CA TRP A 89 -4.24 -3.08 6.20
C TRP A 89 -3.29 -1.92 6.45
N ALA A 90 -3.37 -1.36 7.66
CA ALA A 90 -2.40 -0.43 8.23
C ALA A 90 -2.06 -0.91 9.64
N ARG A 91 -0.78 -0.88 10.02
CA ARG A 91 -0.32 -1.32 11.33
C ARG A 91 0.95 -0.60 11.75
N GLN A 92 1.12 -0.44 13.05
CA GLN A 92 2.34 0.02 13.68
C GLN A 92 2.84 -1.10 14.58
N GLU A 93 4.12 -1.45 14.46
CA GLU A 93 4.72 -2.43 15.35
C GLU A 93 5.04 -1.77 16.71
N PRO A 94 4.97 -2.51 17.83
CA PRO A 94 5.27 -1.95 19.15
C PRO A 94 6.69 -1.35 19.20
N GLY A 95 6.80 -0.10 19.65
CA GLY A 95 8.09 0.60 19.76
C GLY A 95 8.56 1.28 18.47
N GLU A 96 7.79 1.21 17.38
CA GLU A 96 8.10 1.94 16.15
C GLU A 96 7.33 3.26 16.03
N THR A 97 7.94 4.26 15.38
CA THR A 97 7.33 5.58 15.17
C THR A 97 6.46 5.65 13.91
N PHE A 98 6.60 4.70 12.99
CA PHE A 98 5.94 4.74 11.69
C PHE A 98 4.93 3.62 11.51
N TYR A 99 3.91 3.89 10.69
CA TYR A 99 2.93 2.92 10.23
C TYR A 99 3.38 2.27 8.93
N TYR A 100 3.18 0.97 8.83
CA TYR A 100 3.23 0.23 7.57
C TYR A 100 1.82 -0.01 7.07
N SER A 101 1.62 0.28 5.80
CA SER A 101 0.34 0.04 5.13
C SER A 101 0.56 -0.74 3.85
N GLY A 102 -0.24 -1.79 3.67
CA GLY A 102 -0.18 -2.66 2.49
C GLY A 102 -1.33 -2.38 1.55
N PHE A 103 -1.02 -2.22 0.28
CA PHE A 103 -1.99 -1.83 -0.74
C PHE A 103 -2.06 -2.85 -1.86
N ARG A 104 -3.27 -3.01 -2.39
CA ARG A 104 -3.51 -3.64 -3.70
C ARG A 104 -3.51 -2.54 -4.76
N ILE A 105 -2.83 -2.77 -5.88
CA ILE A 105 -2.95 -1.91 -7.06
C ILE A 105 -4.22 -2.34 -7.78
N GLU A 106 -5.18 -1.43 -7.85
CA GLU A 106 -6.30 -1.57 -8.76
C GLU A 106 -5.76 -1.24 -10.17
N GLY A 107 -6.10 -2.05 -11.17
CA GLY A 107 -5.64 -1.80 -12.55
C GLY A 107 -5.98 -0.38 -13.00
N ALA A 108 -5.35 0.08 -14.10
CA ALA A 108 -5.77 1.35 -14.70
C ALA A 108 -7.31 1.36 -14.80
N PRO A 109 -7.99 2.42 -14.35
CA PRO A 109 -9.44 2.45 -14.31
C PRO A 109 -9.93 2.33 -15.75
N THR A 110 -10.30 1.12 -16.16
CA THR A 110 -11.34 0.94 -17.15
C THR A 110 -12.57 1.51 -16.47
N GLU A 111 -12.91 2.74 -16.85
CA GLU A 111 -14.11 3.49 -16.48
C GLU A 111 -15.21 2.53 -16.03
N THR A 112 -15.52 2.51 -14.73
CA THR A 112 -16.83 2.12 -14.16
C THR A 112 -16.72 2.08 -12.63
N THR A 113 -17.50 2.97 -11.99
CA THR A 113 -18.09 2.82 -10.66
C THR A 113 -17.32 3.36 -9.45
N THR A 114 -17.72 4.59 -9.12
CA THR A 114 -18.21 5.05 -7.80
C THR A 114 -17.18 5.21 -6.69
N GLN A 115 -16.77 6.47 -6.53
CA GLN A 115 -16.24 7.02 -5.30
C GLN A 115 -17.26 6.88 -4.16
N PRO A 116 -16.89 6.43 -2.96
CA PRO A 116 -17.52 6.92 -1.75
C PRO A 116 -16.93 8.30 -1.46
N ILE A 117 -17.79 9.29 -1.68
CA ILE A 117 -17.68 10.68 -1.25
C ILE A 117 -17.24 10.71 0.22
N LYS A 118 -16.02 11.18 0.51
CA LYS A 118 -15.70 11.64 1.87
C LYS A 118 -16.45 12.96 2.06
N GLN A 119 -17.58 12.90 2.75
CA GLN A 119 -18.19 14.10 3.32
C GLN A 119 -17.19 14.71 4.32
N PRO A 120 -16.83 15.99 4.22
CA PRO A 120 -16.17 16.66 5.33
C PRO A 120 -17.19 16.79 6.46
N GLU A 121 -16.90 16.14 7.58
CA GLU A 121 -17.56 16.38 8.85
C GLU A 121 -17.28 17.82 9.29
N ALA A 122 -18.27 18.68 9.04
CA ALA A 122 -18.34 20.04 9.56
C ALA A 122 -19.35 20.06 10.72
N CYS A 123 -18.86 20.25 11.94
CA CYS A 123 -19.41 21.16 12.95
C CYS A 123 -18.44 21.23 14.14
#